data_AF-A0A960N5Y3-F1
#
_entry.id   AF-A0A960N5Y3-F1
#
_cell.length_a   1.000
_cell.length_b   1.000
_cell.length_c   1.000
_cell.angle_alpha   90.00
_cell.angle_beta   90.00
_cell.angle_gamma   90.00
#
_symmetry.space_group_name_H-M   'P 1'
#
loop_
_entity.id
_entity.type
_entity.pdbx_description
1 polymer ?
#
loop_
_entity_poly.entity_id
_entity_poly.type
_entity_poly.pdbx_seq_one_letter_code
_entity_poly.pdbx_strand_id
1 'polypeptide(L)'
;MKTTLLSKLSAARILPAGLVILAGIAWGEDAAVTDLRSRFSEAVSRVEQPLSELETKYLESLGVMFQAEQGKGNLEGSLAIKKEMETFKSPGERQLDALPELKRVREIYESASGKLKEQIAGERLRLFEAYRQGLQGHLERLTKAGNLEEAVNLSTEIKSLDKTIADAQAARPPALGMGNDSKETILWEFKSRASVELDKGIELKTQGDAYQLSSSTGAGARITSKRSFKPPFRIAVRVATDSTNIRFYYNNQVLSIFNWEMNPAELRIHEPSTGRNFGYRDKGFLERNEMHDIEIDVLEK
;
A
#
# COMPACT_ATOMS: atom_id res chain seq x y z
N MET A 1 30.42 53.06 10.24
CA MET A 1 30.06 53.58 8.89
C MET A 1 28.55 53.35 8.74
N LYS A 2 27.63 54.30 8.45
CA LYS A 2 27.60 55.40 7.45
C LYS A 2 27.80 54.85 6.03
N THR A 3 26.97 55.06 5.00
CA THR A 3 25.68 55.79 4.78
C THR A 3 25.09 55.26 3.43
N THR A 4 23.83 55.41 2.97
CA THR A 4 22.62 56.22 3.30
C THR A 4 21.35 55.46 2.84
N LEU A 5 20.13 55.96 3.10
CA LEU A 5 18.93 55.64 2.30
C LEU A 5 19.07 56.13 0.85
N LEU A 6 18.26 55.59 -0.07
CA LEU A 6 17.64 56.43 -1.11
C LEU A 6 16.31 55.85 -1.61
N SER A 7 15.22 56.58 -1.38
CA SER A 7 13.88 56.31 -1.91
C SER A 7 13.67 57.03 -3.25
N LYS A 8 12.86 56.43 -4.15
CA LYS A 8 12.18 57.18 -5.21
C LYS A 8 10.75 56.68 -5.39
N LEU A 9 9.82 57.63 -5.33
CA LEU A 9 8.42 57.50 -5.76
C LEU A 9 8.30 57.77 -7.27
N SER A 10 7.05 57.76 -7.74
CA SER A 10 6.56 58.07 -9.10
C SER A 10 6.56 56.86 -10.06
N ALA A 11 5.51 56.64 -10.87
CA ALA A 11 4.27 57.42 -11.05
C ALA A 11 3.04 56.52 -11.20
N ALA A 12 1.88 57.00 -10.76
CA ALA A 12 0.61 56.38 -11.11
C ALA A 12 0.33 56.57 -12.60
N ARG A 13 0.00 55.49 -13.31
CA ARG A 13 -0.61 55.55 -14.65
C ARG A 13 -1.99 54.91 -14.59
N ILE A 14 -3.01 55.75 -14.70
CA ILE A 14 -4.36 55.31 -15.04
C ILE A 14 -4.30 54.87 -16.52
N LEU A 15 -4.73 53.64 -16.80
CA LEU A 15 -4.98 53.14 -18.14
C LEU A 15 -6.47 52.76 -18.24
N PRO A 16 -7.08 52.86 -19.43
CA PRO A 16 -8.53 52.78 -19.59
C PRO A 16 -9.07 51.36 -19.33
N ALA A 17 -10.38 51.29 -19.09
CA ALA A 17 -11.12 50.03 -18.99
C ALA A 17 -11.12 49.30 -20.35
N GLY A 18 -10.05 48.55 -20.61
CA GLY A 18 -9.96 47.64 -21.75
C GLY A 18 -10.94 46.49 -21.59
N LEU A 19 -11.73 46.24 -22.64
CA LEU A 19 -12.64 45.11 -22.72
C LEU A 19 -11.85 43.81 -22.55
N VAL A 20 -11.97 43.15 -21.40
CA VAL A 20 -11.43 41.80 -21.19
C VAL A 20 -12.30 40.84 -22.00
N ILE A 21 -11.92 40.64 -23.27
CA ILE A 21 -12.35 39.48 -24.03
C ILE A 21 -11.79 38.28 -23.28
N LEU A 22 -12.68 37.53 -22.62
CA LEU A 22 -12.38 36.21 -22.09
C LEU A 22 -12.16 35.27 -23.29
N ALA A 23 -10.97 35.35 -23.88
CA ALA A 23 -10.41 34.26 -24.64
C ALA A 23 -10.36 33.06 -23.68
N GLY A 24 -11.27 32.11 -23.88
CA GLY A 24 -11.37 30.92 -23.05
C GLY A 24 -10.08 30.14 -23.17
N ILE A 25 -9.19 30.30 -22.19
CA ILE A 25 -8.00 29.48 -22.09
C ILE A 25 -8.51 28.06 -21.89
N ALA A 26 -8.32 27.20 -22.88
CA ALA A 26 -8.53 25.77 -22.73
C ALA A 26 -7.41 25.26 -21.82
N TRP A 27 -7.62 25.29 -20.50
CA TRP A 27 -6.76 24.63 -19.53
C TRP A 27 -6.86 23.13 -19.82
N GLY A 28 -5.87 22.62 -20.56
CA GLY A 28 -6.01 21.40 -21.34
C GLY A 28 -6.37 20.17 -20.52
N GLU A 29 -7.38 19.42 -20.98
CA GLU A 29 -7.80 18.15 -20.37
C GLU A 29 -6.66 17.10 -20.36
N ASP A 30 -5.72 17.24 -21.30
CA ASP A 30 -4.44 16.53 -21.40
C ASP A 30 -3.54 16.69 -20.15
N ALA A 31 -3.61 17.83 -19.46
CA ALA A 31 -2.83 18.07 -18.24
C ALA A 31 -3.24 17.11 -17.10
N ALA A 32 -4.52 16.74 -17.02
CA ALA A 32 -5.02 15.81 -16.01
C ALA A 32 -4.69 14.34 -16.34
N VAL A 33 -4.66 13.97 -17.62
CA VAL A 33 -4.14 12.66 -18.06
C VAL A 33 -2.62 12.57 -17.78
N THR A 34 -1.89 13.66 -18.00
CA THR A 34 -0.45 13.75 -17.75
C THR A 34 -0.11 13.66 -16.25
N ASP A 35 -0.89 14.32 -15.39
CA ASP A 35 -0.82 14.18 -13.92
C ASP A 35 -1.10 12.73 -13.47
N LEU A 36 -2.16 12.10 -14.00
CA LEU A 36 -2.48 10.70 -13.72
C LEU A 36 -1.33 9.75 -14.11
N ARG A 37 -0.76 9.91 -15.31
CA ARG A 37 0.44 9.18 -15.79
C ARG A 37 1.64 9.36 -14.86
N SER A 38 1.89 10.59 -14.42
CA SER A 38 3.00 10.92 -13.53
C SER A 38 2.85 10.23 -12.16
N ARG A 39 1.68 10.36 -11.53
CA ARG A 39 1.37 9.71 -10.24
C ARG A 39 1.45 8.19 -10.32
N PHE A 40 0.97 7.59 -11.41
CA PHE A 40 1.06 6.15 -11.64
C PHE A 40 2.52 5.70 -11.75
N SER A 41 3.34 6.37 -12.55
CA SER A 41 4.77 6.05 -12.69
C SER A 41 5.54 6.19 -11.37
N GLU A 42 5.25 7.25 -10.60
CA GLU A 42 5.84 7.47 -9.27
C GLU A 42 5.39 6.40 -8.25
N ALA A 43 4.13 5.96 -8.31
CA ALA A 43 3.61 4.87 -7.47
C ALA A 43 4.28 3.52 -7.77
N VAL A 44 4.44 3.16 -9.06
CA VAL A 44 5.17 1.94 -9.45
C VAL A 44 6.63 2.01 -8.99
N SER A 45 7.30 3.14 -9.17
CA SER A 45 8.69 3.33 -8.73
C SER A 45 8.85 3.14 -7.21
N ARG A 46 7.93 3.67 -6.39
CA ARG A 46 7.91 3.44 -4.94
C ARG A 46 7.68 1.98 -4.55
N VAL A 47 6.83 1.26 -5.28
CA VAL A 47 6.58 -0.18 -5.05
C VAL A 47 7.82 -1.01 -5.40
N GLU A 48 8.57 -0.65 -6.44
CA GLU A 48 9.75 -1.39 -6.89
C GLU A 48 11.05 -1.06 -6.10
N GLN A 49 11.09 0.10 -5.41
CA GLN A 49 12.25 0.54 -4.61
C GLN A 49 12.81 -0.51 -3.63
N PRO A 50 12.01 -1.24 -2.81
CA PRO A 50 12.55 -2.19 -1.82
C PRO A 50 13.34 -3.34 -2.46
N LEU A 51 13.02 -3.74 -3.69
CA LEU A 51 13.77 -4.75 -4.42
C LEU A 51 15.11 -4.21 -4.92
N SER A 52 15.15 -2.95 -5.38
CA SER A 52 16.40 -2.27 -5.77
C SER A 52 17.34 -2.04 -4.57
N GLU A 53 16.79 -1.69 -3.41
CA GLU A 53 17.55 -1.63 -2.16
C GLU A 53 18.11 -3.00 -1.74
N LEU A 54 17.36 -4.08 -1.94
CA LEU A 54 17.83 -5.44 -1.63
C LEU A 54 18.94 -5.89 -2.60
N GLU A 55 18.83 -5.59 -3.90
CA GLU A 55 19.92 -5.83 -4.87
C GLU A 55 21.20 -5.06 -4.47
N THR A 56 21.05 -3.81 -4.02
CA THR A 56 22.18 -2.96 -3.59
C THR A 56 22.88 -3.57 -2.37
N LYS A 57 22.11 -3.90 -1.31
CA LYS A 57 22.64 -4.52 -0.08
C LYS A 57 23.29 -5.89 -0.33
N TYR A 58 22.80 -6.64 -1.32
CA TYR A 58 23.42 -7.89 -1.78
C TYR A 58 24.79 -7.64 -2.43
N LEU A 59 24.87 -6.69 -3.37
CA LEU A 59 26.14 -6.32 -4.02
C LEU A 59 27.17 -5.73 -3.04
N GLU A 60 26.74 -4.93 -2.07
CA GLU A 60 27.59 -4.45 -0.98
C GLU A 60 28.17 -5.62 -0.15
N SER A 61 27.32 -6.60 0.18
CA SER A 61 27.74 -7.81 0.90
C SER A 61 28.77 -8.62 0.12
N LEU A 62 28.57 -8.82 -1.19
CA LEU A 62 29.55 -9.46 -2.07
C LEU A 62 30.86 -8.67 -2.13
N GLY A 63 30.82 -7.34 -2.16
CA GLY A 63 31.99 -6.48 -2.13
C GLY A 63 32.82 -6.66 -0.85
N VAL A 64 32.18 -6.72 0.32
CA VAL A 64 32.84 -7.00 1.60
C VAL A 64 33.48 -8.40 1.60
N MET A 65 32.76 -9.41 1.12
CA MET A 65 33.30 -10.78 1.03
C MET A 65 34.49 -10.89 0.08
N PHE A 66 34.45 -10.20 -1.08
CA PHE A 66 35.56 -10.16 -2.02
C PHE A 66 36.83 -9.59 -1.38
N GLN A 67 36.71 -8.48 -0.63
CA GLN A 67 37.84 -7.90 0.11
C GLN A 67 38.36 -8.85 1.21
N ALA A 68 37.47 -9.60 1.87
CA ALA A 68 37.87 -10.60 2.87
C ALA A 68 38.65 -11.77 2.26
N GLU A 69 38.21 -12.34 1.14
CA GLU A 69 38.94 -13.41 0.44
C GLU A 69 40.26 -12.91 -0.17
N GLN A 70 40.27 -11.70 -0.73
CA GLN A 70 41.48 -11.06 -1.22
C GLN A 70 42.50 -10.86 -0.08
N GLY A 71 42.07 -10.42 1.10
CA GLY A 71 42.90 -10.26 2.30
C GLY A 71 43.43 -11.58 2.87
N LYS A 72 42.72 -12.70 2.67
CA LYS A 72 43.20 -14.07 2.97
C LYS A 72 44.20 -14.61 1.94
N GLY A 73 44.35 -13.95 0.79
CA GLY A 73 45.09 -14.48 -0.37
C GLY A 73 44.34 -15.59 -1.13
N ASN A 74 43.04 -15.77 -0.88
CA ASN A 74 42.23 -16.80 -1.52
C ASN A 74 41.79 -16.35 -2.93
N LEU A 75 42.62 -16.66 -3.93
CA LEU A 75 42.34 -16.35 -5.33
C LEU A 75 41.06 -17.03 -5.85
N GLU A 76 40.84 -18.30 -5.50
CA GLU A 76 39.66 -19.05 -5.94
C GLU A 76 38.37 -18.45 -5.39
N GLY A 77 38.33 -18.17 -4.08
CA GLY A 77 37.20 -17.50 -3.45
C GLY A 77 36.93 -16.10 -4.03
N SER A 78 38.00 -15.32 -4.25
CA SER A 78 37.90 -13.98 -4.88
C SER A 78 37.32 -14.04 -6.29
N LEU A 79 37.73 -15.03 -7.10
CA LEU A 79 37.20 -15.24 -8.46
C LEU A 79 35.74 -15.73 -8.44
N ALA A 80 35.37 -16.60 -7.52
CA ALA A 80 34.00 -17.09 -7.38
C ALA A 80 33.03 -15.95 -7.00
N ILE A 81 33.39 -15.10 -6.04
CA ILE A 81 32.59 -13.93 -5.64
C ILE A 81 32.47 -12.93 -6.80
N LYS A 82 33.58 -12.64 -7.50
CA LYS A 82 33.55 -11.76 -8.67
C LYS A 82 32.64 -12.31 -9.78
N LYS A 83 32.70 -13.61 -10.08
CA LYS A 83 31.83 -14.27 -11.07
C LYS A 83 30.35 -14.11 -10.68
N GLU A 84 30.00 -14.25 -9.41
CA GLU A 84 28.62 -13.99 -8.95
C GLU A 84 28.25 -12.50 -9.11
N MET A 85 29.11 -11.55 -8.74
CA MET A 85 28.84 -10.12 -8.96
C MET A 85 28.57 -9.79 -10.45
N GLU A 86 29.29 -10.44 -11.37
CA GLU A 86 29.12 -10.29 -12.83
C GLU A 86 27.87 -11.01 -13.37
N THR A 87 27.33 -12.02 -12.67
CA THR A 87 26.26 -12.92 -13.19
C THR A 87 25.00 -13.01 -12.31
N PHE A 88 24.89 -12.24 -11.21
CA PHE A 88 23.78 -12.39 -10.25
C PHE A 88 22.39 -12.12 -10.85
N LYS A 89 22.31 -11.28 -11.88
CA LYS A 89 21.08 -10.96 -12.65
C LYS A 89 20.77 -11.96 -13.77
N SER A 90 21.76 -12.75 -14.21
CA SER A 90 21.58 -13.71 -15.29
C SER A 90 20.91 -15.00 -14.78
N PRO A 91 19.95 -15.59 -15.52
CA PRO A 91 19.53 -16.96 -15.28
C PRO A 91 20.64 -17.92 -15.73
N GLY A 92 21.06 -18.81 -14.84
CA GLY A 92 22.16 -19.74 -15.09
C GLY A 92 22.53 -20.55 -13.85
N GLU A 93 23.26 -21.65 -14.07
CA GLU A 93 23.77 -22.52 -13.00
C GLU A 93 24.91 -21.82 -12.24
N ARG A 94 24.86 -21.86 -10.90
CA ARG A 94 25.82 -21.19 -10.02
C ARG A 94 26.60 -22.22 -9.21
N GLN A 95 27.93 -22.23 -9.38
CA GLN A 95 28.86 -23.06 -8.61
C GLN A 95 29.19 -22.34 -7.30
N LEU A 96 28.37 -22.52 -6.26
CA LEU A 96 28.51 -21.84 -4.97
C LEU A 96 29.08 -22.72 -3.85
N ASP A 97 29.19 -24.03 -4.06
CA ASP A 97 29.57 -25.00 -3.01
C ASP A 97 31.02 -24.87 -2.52
N ALA A 98 31.89 -24.19 -3.29
CA ALA A 98 33.25 -23.84 -2.86
C ALA A 98 33.29 -22.76 -1.76
N LEU A 99 32.20 -22.00 -1.56
CA LEU A 99 32.09 -20.92 -0.57
C LEU A 99 30.76 -21.00 0.20
N PRO A 100 30.71 -21.73 1.34
CA PRO A 100 29.49 -21.85 2.15
C PRO A 100 28.89 -20.51 2.60
N GLU A 101 29.74 -19.50 2.85
CA GLU A 101 29.27 -18.14 3.17
C GLU A 101 28.56 -17.48 1.98
N LEU A 102 29.09 -17.63 0.76
CA LEU A 102 28.51 -17.04 -0.46
C LEU A 102 27.17 -17.69 -0.77
N LYS A 103 27.11 -19.02 -0.65
CA LYS A 103 25.88 -19.81 -0.77
C LYS A 103 24.80 -19.31 0.22
N ARG A 104 25.16 -19.14 1.49
CA ARG A 104 24.24 -18.62 2.53
C ARG A 104 23.73 -17.21 2.25
N VAL A 105 24.60 -16.30 1.78
CA VAL A 105 24.19 -14.92 1.44
C VAL A 105 23.27 -14.90 0.21
N ARG A 106 23.53 -15.77 -0.79
CA ARG A 106 22.63 -15.97 -1.95
C ARG A 106 21.27 -16.53 -1.53
N GLU A 107 21.23 -17.56 -0.68
CA GLU A 107 19.99 -18.16 -0.16
C GLU A 107 19.10 -17.13 0.57
N ILE A 108 19.71 -16.27 1.39
CA ILE A 108 19.02 -15.16 2.07
C ILE A 108 18.46 -14.16 1.05
N TYR A 109 19.25 -13.76 0.05
CA TYR A 109 18.83 -12.85 -1.01
C TYR A 109 17.69 -13.43 -1.87
N GLU A 110 17.75 -14.72 -2.23
CA GLU A 110 16.70 -15.36 -3.03
C GLU A 110 15.40 -15.52 -2.24
N SER A 111 15.47 -15.88 -0.95
CA SER A 111 14.29 -15.94 -0.08
C SER A 111 13.64 -14.55 0.11
N ALA A 112 14.44 -13.50 0.33
CA ALA A 112 13.93 -12.15 0.50
C ALA A 112 13.39 -11.55 -0.81
N SER A 113 14.12 -11.71 -1.93
CA SER A 113 13.69 -11.17 -3.22
C SER A 113 12.50 -11.92 -3.82
N GLY A 114 12.31 -13.21 -3.51
CA GLY A 114 11.10 -13.95 -3.85
C GLY A 114 9.85 -13.34 -3.20
N LYS A 115 9.90 -13.12 -1.87
CA LYS A 115 8.80 -12.49 -1.11
C LYS A 115 8.50 -11.07 -1.59
N LEU A 116 9.54 -10.26 -1.81
CA LEU A 116 9.36 -8.91 -2.36
C LEU A 116 8.74 -8.92 -3.76
N LYS A 117 9.17 -9.83 -4.65
CA LYS A 117 8.60 -9.93 -6.02
C LYS A 117 7.12 -10.31 -6.00
N GLU A 118 6.69 -11.18 -5.09
CA GLU A 118 5.27 -11.53 -4.92
C GLU A 118 4.44 -10.33 -4.42
N GLN A 119 4.93 -9.62 -3.41
CA GLN A 119 4.29 -8.40 -2.89
C GLN A 119 4.21 -7.29 -3.96
N ILE A 120 5.32 -7.06 -4.68
CA ILE A 120 5.43 -6.10 -5.78
C ILE A 120 4.45 -6.44 -6.91
N ALA A 121 4.32 -7.72 -7.28
CA ALA A 121 3.35 -8.14 -8.30
C ALA A 121 1.90 -7.87 -7.89
N GLY A 122 1.56 -8.08 -6.61
CA GLY A 122 0.23 -7.77 -6.07
C GLY A 122 -0.09 -6.27 -6.06
N GLU A 123 0.82 -5.44 -5.55
CA GLU A 123 0.63 -3.99 -5.51
C GLU A 123 0.68 -3.34 -6.91
N ARG A 124 1.57 -3.81 -7.79
CA ARG A 124 1.65 -3.33 -9.18
C ARG A 124 0.37 -3.65 -9.97
N LEU A 125 -0.27 -4.79 -9.70
CA LEU A 125 -1.59 -5.12 -10.28
C LEU A 125 -2.66 -4.13 -9.79
N ARG A 126 -2.76 -3.90 -8.48
CA ARG A 126 -3.67 -2.90 -7.89
C ARG A 126 -3.47 -1.50 -8.49
N LEU A 127 -2.22 -1.07 -8.67
CA LEU A 127 -1.88 0.21 -9.30
C LEU A 127 -2.29 0.28 -10.78
N PHE A 128 -2.10 -0.80 -11.56
CA PHE A 128 -2.57 -0.86 -12.95
C PHE A 128 -4.10 -0.76 -13.03
N GLU A 129 -4.83 -1.47 -12.16
CA GLU A 129 -6.29 -1.48 -12.13
C GLU A 129 -6.86 -0.09 -11.73
N ALA A 130 -6.27 0.57 -10.74
CA ALA A 130 -6.62 1.94 -10.37
C ALA A 130 -6.30 2.96 -11.48
N TYR A 131 -5.14 2.85 -12.13
CA TYR A 131 -4.75 3.70 -13.25
C TYR A 131 -5.72 3.56 -14.44
N ARG A 132 -6.09 2.31 -14.76
CA ARG A 132 -7.09 1.97 -15.77
C ARG A 132 -8.45 2.63 -15.50
N GLN A 133 -8.93 2.56 -14.25
CA GLN A 133 -10.20 3.19 -13.86
C GLN A 133 -10.12 4.72 -14.01
N GLY A 134 -8.98 5.34 -13.67
CA GLY A 134 -8.73 6.76 -13.92
C GLY A 134 -8.80 7.13 -15.40
N LEU A 135 -8.16 6.34 -16.28
CA LEU A 135 -8.23 6.53 -17.74
C LEU A 135 -9.66 6.37 -18.28
N GLN A 136 -10.44 5.40 -17.78
CA GLN A 136 -11.85 5.21 -18.14
C GLN A 136 -12.70 6.44 -17.77
N GLY A 137 -12.50 6.98 -16.56
CA GLY A 137 -13.13 8.23 -16.12
C GLY A 137 -12.69 9.48 -16.89
N HIS A 138 -11.59 9.44 -17.64
CA HIS A 138 -11.20 10.46 -18.62
C HIS A 138 -11.82 10.21 -20.00
N LEU A 139 -11.79 8.97 -20.49
CA LEU A 139 -12.40 8.55 -21.75
C LEU A 139 -13.89 8.93 -21.82
N GLU A 140 -14.64 8.72 -20.74
CA GLU A 140 -16.04 9.13 -20.65
C GLU A 140 -16.22 10.65 -20.79
N ARG A 141 -15.34 11.46 -20.21
CA ARG A 141 -15.45 12.94 -20.26
C ARG A 141 -15.15 13.46 -21.66
N LEU A 142 -14.06 13.00 -22.27
CA LEU A 142 -13.72 13.33 -23.66
C LEU A 142 -14.84 12.94 -24.63
N THR A 143 -15.42 11.75 -24.44
CA THR A 143 -16.57 11.28 -25.25
C THR A 143 -17.82 12.17 -25.05
N LYS A 144 -18.10 12.61 -23.82
CA LYS A 144 -19.20 13.53 -23.51
C LYS A 144 -18.94 14.96 -24.00
N ALA A 145 -17.68 15.37 -24.13
CA ALA A 145 -17.26 16.67 -24.65
C ALA A 145 -17.20 16.73 -26.19
N GLY A 146 -17.13 15.58 -26.88
CA GLY A 146 -16.93 15.49 -28.33
C GLY A 146 -15.47 15.46 -28.78
N ASN A 147 -14.52 15.33 -27.83
CA ASN A 147 -13.08 15.23 -28.06
C ASN A 147 -12.72 13.79 -28.48
N LEU A 148 -13.12 13.42 -29.70
CA LEU A 148 -13.10 12.03 -30.17
C LEU A 148 -11.69 11.50 -30.49
N GLU A 149 -10.74 12.35 -30.87
CA GLU A 149 -9.37 11.93 -31.22
C GLU A 149 -8.61 11.51 -29.96
N GLU A 150 -8.67 12.33 -28.92
CA GLU A 150 -8.13 12.05 -27.60
C GLU A 150 -8.81 10.83 -26.95
N ALA A 151 -10.12 10.67 -27.15
CA ALA A 151 -10.85 9.48 -26.71
C ALA A 151 -10.37 8.19 -27.41
N VAL A 152 -10.09 8.22 -28.72
CA VAL A 152 -9.52 7.07 -29.45
C VAL A 152 -8.10 6.76 -28.96
N ASN A 153 -7.30 7.77 -28.66
CA ASN A 153 -5.96 7.60 -28.10
C ASN A 153 -6.02 6.95 -26.70
N LEU A 154 -6.86 7.45 -25.78
CA LEU A 154 -7.07 6.80 -24.47
C LEU A 154 -7.66 5.38 -24.58
N SER A 155 -8.58 5.14 -25.51
CA SER A 155 -9.13 3.80 -25.75
C SER A 155 -8.04 2.81 -26.17
N THR A 156 -7.00 3.28 -26.85
CA THR A 156 -5.86 2.46 -27.28
C THR A 156 -4.90 2.19 -26.11
N GLU A 157 -4.64 3.18 -25.26
CA GLU A 157 -3.86 3.00 -24.02
C GLU A 157 -4.56 2.04 -23.04
N ILE A 158 -5.88 2.16 -22.84
CA ILE A 158 -6.64 1.25 -21.98
C ILE A 158 -6.55 -0.20 -22.48
N LYS A 159 -6.53 -0.44 -23.80
CA LYS A 159 -6.38 -1.79 -24.37
C LYS A 159 -4.98 -2.40 -24.17
N SER A 160 -3.91 -1.58 -24.26
CA SER A 160 -2.56 -2.06 -23.96
C SER A 160 -2.36 -2.32 -22.46
N LEU A 161 -3.01 -1.51 -21.62
CA LEU A 161 -3.07 -1.70 -20.17
C LEU A 161 -3.88 -2.95 -19.78
N ASP A 162 -5.04 -3.20 -20.42
CA ASP A 162 -5.82 -4.43 -20.23
C ASP A 162 -5.02 -5.69 -20.55
N LYS A 163 -4.24 -5.67 -21.65
CA LYS A 163 -3.30 -6.74 -21.94
C LYS A 163 -2.23 -6.87 -20.86
N THR A 164 -1.64 -5.76 -20.42
CA THR A 164 -0.59 -5.75 -19.38
C THR A 164 -1.10 -6.31 -18.05
N ILE A 165 -2.35 -6.01 -17.69
CA ILE A 165 -3.06 -6.56 -16.52
C ILE A 165 -3.24 -8.07 -16.68
N ALA A 166 -3.75 -8.54 -17.82
CA ALA A 166 -3.95 -9.97 -18.09
C ALA A 166 -2.63 -10.76 -18.10
N ASP A 167 -1.60 -10.23 -18.77
CA ASP A 167 -0.25 -10.81 -18.82
C ASP A 167 0.36 -10.88 -17.39
N ALA A 168 0.16 -9.84 -16.56
CA ALA A 168 0.63 -9.83 -15.16
C ALA A 168 -0.16 -10.78 -14.25
N GLN A 169 -1.48 -10.90 -14.44
CA GLN A 169 -2.31 -11.87 -13.72
C GLN A 169 -1.94 -13.31 -14.09
N ALA A 170 -1.61 -13.59 -15.35
CA ALA A 170 -1.16 -14.90 -15.82
C ALA A 170 0.30 -15.23 -15.45
N ALA A 171 1.17 -14.22 -15.37
CA ALA A 171 2.57 -14.37 -14.96
C ALA A 171 2.76 -14.39 -13.43
N ARG A 172 1.73 -14.03 -12.64
CA ARG A 172 1.73 -14.23 -11.19
C ARG A 172 1.90 -15.73 -10.92
N PRO A 173 2.90 -16.16 -10.12
CA PRO A 173 3.04 -17.57 -9.78
C PRO A 173 1.73 -18.09 -9.19
N PRO A 174 1.23 -19.29 -9.59
CA PRO A 174 0.11 -19.92 -8.91
C PRO A 174 0.54 -20.09 -7.45
N ALA A 175 -0.11 -19.34 -6.55
CA ALA A 175 0.49 -18.87 -5.29
C ALA A 175 1.32 -19.96 -4.61
N LEU A 176 2.65 -19.73 -4.53
CA LEU A 176 3.63 -20.74 -4.10
C LEU A 176 3.20 -21.32 -2.75
N GLY A 177 2.93 -22.62 -2.73
CA GLY A 177 1.94 -23.27 -1.87
C GLY A 177 2.02 -23.10 -0.35
N MET A 178 1.89 -21.88 0.16
CA MET A 178 0.99 -21.58 1.27
C MET A 178 -0.43 -21.89 0.78
N GLY A 179 -0.77 -23.18 0.75
CA GLY A 179 -1.86 -23.66 -0.08
C GLY A 179 -3.22 -23.16 0.41
N ASN A 180 -4.13 -22.88 -0.53
CA ASN A 180 -5.58 -22.79 -0.28
C ASN A 180 -6.19 -24.11 0.25
N ASP A 181 -5.38 -25.17 0.39
CA ASP A 181 -5.71 -26.41 1.10
C ASP A 181 -5.49 -26.30 2.62
N SER A 182 -4.74 -25.27 3.08
CA SER A 182 -5.27 -24.52 4.21
C SER A 182 -6.52 -23.80 3.71
N LYS A 183 -7.67 -24.47 3.88
CA LYS A 183 -8.91 -23.75 4.15
C LYS A 183 -8.53 -22.73 5.21
N GLU A 184 -8.73 -21.43 4.95
CA GLU A 184 -8.68 -20.44 6.02
C GLU A 184 -9.61 -20.97 7.11
N THR A 185 -9.01 -21.49 8.18
CA THR A 185 -9.77 -22.32 9.11
C THR A 185 -10.49 -21.34 9.98
N ILE A 186 -11.74 -21.08 9.61
CA ILE A 186 -12.65 -20.16 10.27
C ILE A 186 -12.78 -20.58 11.74
N LEU A 187 -11.86 -20.09 12.57
CA LEU A 187 -11.77 -20.38 14.01
C LEU A 187 -13.09 -19.97 14.67
N TRP A 188 -13.68 -18.91 14.13
CA TRP A 188 -15.02 -18.40 14.40
C TRP A 188 -15.43 -17.40 13.31
N GLU A 189 -16.73 -17.29 13.08
CA GLU A 189 -17.37 -16.34 12.18
C GLU A 189 -18.64 -15.85 12.85
N PHE A 190 -18.98 -14.58 12.63
CA PHE A 190 -20.14 -13.95 13.27
C PHE A 190 -21.46 -14.33 12.57
N LYS A 191 -21.84 -15.61 12.65
CA LYS A 191 -23.05 -16.13 11.97
C LYS A 191 -24.37 -15.73 12.63
N SER A 192 -24.39 -15.45 13.95
CA SER A 192 -25.61 -15.07 14.66
C SER A 192 -25.34 -14.40 16.02
N ARG A 193 -26.35 -13.73 16.57
CA ARG A 193 -26.32 -13.13 17.92
C ARG A 193 -25.94 -14.13 19.03
N ALA A 194 -26.15 -15.43 18.81
CA ALA A 194 -25.79 -16.47 19.77
C ALA A 194 -24.26 -16.60 19.98
N SER A 195 -23.45 -16.20 18.99
CA SER A 195 -21.99 -16.40 19.00
C SER A 195 -21.18 -15.30 19.71
N VAL A 196 -21.83 -14.20 20.11
CA VAL A 196 -21.22 -13.02 20.78
C VAL A 196 -21.81 -12.76 22.16
N GLU A 197 -21.10 -11.94 22.93
CA GLU A 197 -21.54 -11.31 24.17
C GLU A 197 -21.75 -9.81 23.91
N LEU A 198 -22.77 -9.23 24.56
CA LEU A 198 -23.13 -7.81 24.46
C LEU A 198 -22.88 -7.15 25.81
N ASP A 199 -22.24 -5.98 25.82
CA ASP A 199 -22.08 -5.19 27.03
C ASP A 199 -23.42 -4.61 27.51
N LYS A 200 -23.53 -4.30 28.81
CA LYS A 200 -24.79 -3.86 29.43
C LYS A 200 -25.28 -2.54 28.80
N GLY A 201 -26.46 -2.60 28.15
CA GLY A 201 -27.09 -1.45 27.49
C GLY A 201 -26.81 -1.34 25.99
N ILE A 202 -26.09 -2.30 25.41
CA ILE A 202 -25.91 -2.45 23.97
C ILE A 202 -27.05 -3.29 23.38
N GLU A 203 -27.65 -2.81 22.29
CA GLU A 203 -28.67 -3.53 21.53
C GLU A 203 -28.14 -3.87 20.14
N LEU A 204 -28.27 -5.15 19.77
CA LEU A 204 -27.85 -5.74 18.50
C LEU A 204 -29.09 -6.11 17.68
N LYS A 205 -29.35 -5.36 16.60
CA LYS A 205 -30.42 -5.61 15.63
C LYS A 205 -29.88 -6.31 14.38
N THR A 206 -30.79 -6.88 13.59
CA THR A 206 -30.50 -7.55 12.32
C THR A 206 -31.26 -6.80 11.23
N GLN A 207 -30.59 -6.43 10.15
CA GLN A 207 -31.08 -5.51 9.13
C GLN A 207 -30.67 -6.03 7.75
N GLY A 208 -31.53 -6.89 7.18
CA GLY A 208 -31.14 -7.73 6.04
C GLY A 208 -29.98 -8.64 6.43
N ASP A 209 -28.97 -8.71 5.56
CA ASP A 209 -27.74 -9.49 5.78
C ASP A 209 -26.75 -8.84 6.76
N ALA A 210 -27.04 -7.61 7.22
CA ALA A 210 -26.20 -6.85 8.13
C ALA A 210 -26.70 -6.89 9.59
N TYR A 211 -25.81 -6.52 10.51
CA TYR A 211 -26.10 -6.38 11.93
C TYR A 211 -25.84 -4.94 12.39
N GLN A 212 -26.86 -4.31 12.98
CA GLN A 212 -26.75 -2.95 13.50
C GLN A 212 -26.49 -3.01 15.02
N LEU A 213 -25.40 -2.38 15.45
CA LEU A 213 -25.10 -2.17 16.86
C LEU A 213 -25.54 -0.77 17.29
N SER A 214 -26.12 -0.67 18.48
CA SER A 214 -26.60 0.58 19.07
C SER A 214 -26.40 0.58 20.58
N SER A 215 -26.19 1.75 21.17
CA SER A 215 -25.94 1.92 22.60
C SER A 215 -26.94 2.87 23.22
N SER A 216 -27.58 2.43 24.31
CA SER A 216 -28.52 3.26 25.09
C SER A 216 -27.83 4.12 26.16
N THR A 217 -26.54 3.92 26.41
CA THR A 217 -25.82 4.50 27.56
C THR A 217 -24.85 5.63 27.18
N GLY A 218 -24.73 5.94 25.89
CA GLY A 218 -23.72 6.89 25.37
C GLY A 218 -22.28 6.34 25.33
N ALA A 219 -22.02 5.18 25.94
CA ALA A 219 -20.78 4.45 25.73
C ALA A 219 -20.76 3.84 24.31
N GLY A 220 -19.58 3.74 23.69
CA GLY A 220 -19.45 3.14 22.35
C GLY A 220 -19.95 1.69 22.33
N ALA A 221 -20.70 1.33 21.27
CA ALA A 221 -21.27 -0.01 21.17
C ALA A 221 -20.20 -1.07 20.87
N ARG A 222 -20.17 -2.14 21.69
CA ARG A 222 -19.19 -3.22 21.59
C ARG A 222 -19.86 -4.59 21.58
N ILE A 223 -19.24 -5.51 20.85
CA ILE A 223 -19.46 -6.96 20.96
C ILE A 223 -18.14 -7.65 21.34
N THR A 224 -18.22 -8.80 21.97
CA THR A 224 -17.07 -9.68 22.24
C THR A 224 -17.39 -11.10 21.77
N SER A 225 -16.42 -11.83 21.21
CA SER A 225 -16.61 -13.22 20.83
C SER A 225 -16.68 -14.13 22.06
N LYS A 226 -17.66 -15.04 22.13
CA LYS A 226 -17.75 -16.05 23.21
C LYS A 226 -16.59 -17.04 23.24
N ARG A 227 -15.84 -17.15 22.15
CA ARG A 227 -14.60 -17.94 22.05
C ARG A 227 -13.39 -17.05 22.30
N SER A 228 -12.39 -17.61 22.97
CA SER A 228 -11.05 -17.04 23.07
C SER A 228 -10.16 -17.62 21.97
N PHE A 229 -9.25 -16.80 21.44
CA PHE A 229 -8.28 -17.19 20.42
C PHE A 229 -6.86 -16.84 20.89
N LYS A 230 -5.88 -17.59 20.40
CA LYS A 230 -4.45 -17.30 20.55
C LYS A 230 -3.89 -16.97 19.17
N PRO A 231 -2.92 -16.06 19.05
CA PRO A 231 -2.15 -15.88 17.81
C PRO A 231 -1.52 -17.21 17.35
N PRO A 232 -1.28 -17.39 16.03
CA PRO A 232 -1.57 -16.43 14.98
C PRO A 232 -3.04 -16.49 14.54
N PHE A 233 -3.69 -15.34 14.35
CA PHE A 233 -5.03 -15.26 13.76
C PHE A 233 -5.26 -13.95 13.00
N ARG A 234 -6.15 -14.00 12.01
CA ARG A 234 -6.68 -12.84 11.28
C ARG A 234 -8.02 -12.42 11.86
N ILE A 235 -8.25 -11.12 12.00
CA ILE A 235 -9.58 -10.53 12.08
C ILE A 235 -9.90 -9.97 10.70
N ALA A 236 -10.97 -10.44 10.07
CA ALA A 236 -11.56 -9.81 8.89
C ALA A 236 -12.97 -9.34 9.25
N VAL A 237 -13.32 -8.09 8.95
CA VAL A 237 -14.66 -7.55 9.21
C VAL A 237 -15.06 -6.55 8.12
N ARG A 238 -16.35 -6.52 7.80
CA ARG A 238 -16.96 -5.46 7.00
C ARG A 238 -17.85 -4.60 7.88
N VAL A 239 -17.59 -3.30 7.96
CA VAL A 239 -18.18 -2.43 8.99
C VAL A 239 -18.39 -1.00 8.49
N ALA A 240 -19.50 -0.39 8.90
CA ALA A 240 -19.77 1.04 8.80
C ALA A 240 -20.00 1.62 10.20
N THR A 241 -19.78 2.92 10.39
CA THR A 241 -20.16 3.60 11.64
C THR A 241 -20.57 5.05 11.43
N ASP A 242 -21.52 5.51 12.24
CA ASP A 242 -21.89 6.91 12.48
C ASP A 242 -20.98 7.59 13.53
N SER A 243 -20.32 6.76 14.36
CA SER A 243 -19.37 7.12 15.41
C SER A 243 -18.22 7.99 14.91
N THR A 244 -17.52 8.62 15.85
CA THR A 244 -16.22 9.25 15.56
C THR A 244 -15.11 8.24 15.32
N ASN A 245 -15.20 6.98 15.79
CA ASN A 245 -14.13 6.00 15.68
C ASN A 245 -14.60 4.52 15.67
N ILE A 246 -13.76 3.65 15.09
CA ILE A 246 -13.88 2.19 15.12
C ILE A 246 -12.68 1.63 15.90
N ARG A 247 -12.92 0.68 16.82
CA ARG A 247 -11.89 0.12 17.70
C ARG A 247 -11.92 -1.40 17.73
N PHE A 248 -10.75 -2.00 17.56
CA PHE A 248 -10.55 -3.43 17.71
C PHE A 248 -9.90 -3.73 19.05
N TYR A 249 -10.22 -4.89 19.64
CA TYR A 249 -9.75 -5.27 20.97
C TYR A 249 -9.26 -6.72 21.00
N TYR A 250 -8.18 -6.98 21.75
CA TYR A 250 -7.73 -8.32 22.11
C TYR A 250 -7.33 -8.36 23.58
N ASN A 251 -7.75 -9.41 24.31
CA ASN A 251 -7.52 -9.55 25.76
C ASN A 251 -7.90 -8.29 26.57
N ASN A 252 -9.02 -7.65 26.21
CA ASN A 252 -9.50 -6.34 26.73
C ASN A 252 -8.55 -5.14 26.56
N GLN A 253 -7.42 -5.29 25.87
CA GLN A 253 -6.61 -4.18 25.38
C GLN A 253 -7.08 -3.77 23.98
N VAL A 254 -6.84 -2.52 23.58
CA VAL A 254 -7.02 -2.10 22.19
C VAL A 254 -5.97 -2.80 21.32
N LEU A 255 -6.37 -3.21 20.10
CA LEU A 255 -5.47 -3.60 19.00
C LEU A 255 -5.22 -2.41 18.07
N SER A 256 -6.30 -1.80 17.59
CA SER A 256 -6.23 -0.67 16.67
C SER A 256 -7.42 0.28 16.82
N ILE A 257 -7.21 1.53 16.39
CA ILE A 257 -8.22 2.60 16.32
C ILE A 257 -8.15 3.24 14.93
N PHE A 258 -9.29 3.25 14.24
CA PHE A 258 -9.53 4.05 13.03
C PHE A 258 -10.35 5.29 13.41
N ASN A 259 -10.14 6.41 12.70
CA ASN A 259 -10.63 7.74 13.03
C ASN A 259 -10.32 8.16 14.50
N TRP A 260 -9.06 8.05 14.97
CA TRP A 260 -8.73 8.37 16.37
C TRP A 260 -9.17 9.78 16.77
N GLU A 261 -9.77 9.94 17.95
CA GLU A 261 -10.57 11.13 18.31
C GLU A 261 -9.80 12.47 18.31
N MET A 262 -8.48 12.43 18.53
CA MET A 262 -7.62 13.63 18.51
C MET A 262 -6.98 13.90 17.14
N ASN A 263 -7.00 12.91 16.23
CA ASN A 263 -6.43 12.99 14.88
C ASN A 263 -7.09 11.91 13.99
N PRO A 264 -8.23 12.21 13.34
CA PRO A 264 -8.97 11.20 12.57
C PRO A 264 -8.19 10.58 11.39
N ALA A 265 -7.14 11.24 10.89
CA ALA A 265 -6.27 10.68 9.86
C ALA A 265 -5.32 9.59 10.39
N GLU A 266 -5.12 9.48 11.72
CA GLU A 266 -4.20 8.53 12.34
C GLU A 266 -4.81 7.15 12.53
N LEU A 267 -4.22 6.14 11.90
CA LEU A 267 -4.41 4.75 12.32
C LEU A 267 -3.52 4.54 13.53
N ARG A 268 -4.12 4.28 14.69
CA ARG A 268 -3.36 3.90 15.87
C ARG A 268 -3.34 2.39 16.01
N ILE A 269 -2.16 1.82 16.23
CA ILE A 269 -1.96 0.43 16.62
C ILE A 269 -1.44 0.40 18.05
N HIS A 270 -1.97 -0.51 18.86
CA HIS A 270 -1.54 -0.82 20.21
C HIS A 270 -0.98 -2.25 20.20
N GLU A 271 0.28 -2.42 20.62
CA GLU A 271 0.92 -3.73 20.68
C GLU A 271 0.53 -4.44 21.99
N PRO A 272 -0.28 -5.51 22.00
CA PRO A 272 -0.77 -6.13 23.24
C PRO A 272 0.35 -6.77 24.08
N SER A 273 1.51 -6.97 23.45
CA SER A 273 2.69 -7.66 23.95
C SER A 273 3.62 -6.76 24.78
N THR A 274 3.49 -5.43 24.66
CA THR A 274 4.30 -4.43 25.37
C THR A 274 3.47 -3.26 25.93
N GLY A 275 2.23 -3.08 25.49
CA GLY A 275 1.41 -1.90 25.80
C GLY A 275 1.82 -0.63 25.03
N ARG A 276 2.83 -0.71 24.13
CA ARG A 276 3.25 0.41 23.29
C ARG A 276 2.16 0.76 22.27
N ASN A 277 2.09 2.02 21.90
CA ASN A 277 1.24 2.51 20.82
C ASN A 277 2.05 3.18 19.71
N PHE A 278 1.57 3.03 18.48
CA PHE A 278 2.17 3.53 17.26
C PHE A 278 1.08 4.28 16.46
N GLY A 279 1.39 5.51 16.04
CA GLY A 279 0.47 6.34 15.27
C GLY A 279 0.94 6.48 13.81
N TYR A 280 0.15 5.94 12.88
CA TYR A 280 0.40 6.02 11.45
C TYR A 280 -0.51 7.11 10.87
N ARG A 281 0.07 8.28 10.59
CA ARG A 281 -0.64 9.41 9.99
C ARG A 281 -1.13 9.06 8.58
N ASP A 282 -2.27 9.64 8.20
CA ASP A 282 -2.86 9.55 6.86
C ASP A 282 -3.14 8.09 6.43
N LYS A 283 -3.55 7.27 7.41
CA LYS A 283 -3.86 5.83 7.29
C LYS A 283 -5.07 5.35 8.09
N GLY A 284 -5.63 6.17 8.99
CA GLY A 284 -6.74 5.79 9.86
C GLY A 284 -8.10 6.37 9.49
N PHE A 285 -8.16 7.24 8.48
CA PHE A 285 -9.42 7.85 8.08
C PHE A 285 -10.34 6.81 7.43
N LEU A 286 -11.61 6.79 7.84
CA LEU A 286 -12.68 6.00 7.24
C LEU A 286 -13.95 6.86 7.14
N GLU A 287 -14.58 6.90 5.97
CA GLU A 287 -15.82 7.61 5.70
C GLU A 287 -16.98 7.09 6.58
N ARG A 288 -17.70 8.01 7.23
CA ARG A 288 -18.81 7.65 8.13
C ARG A 288 -20.05 7.21 7.36
N ASN A 289 -20.72 6.19 7.87
CA ASN A 289 -21.86 5.49 7.26
C ASN A 289 -21.54 4.74 5.95
N GLU A 290 -20.26 4.70 5.53
CA GLU A 290 -19.81 3.87 4.42
C GLU A 290 -19.23 2.55 4.92
N MET A 291 -19.32 1.50 4.10
CA MET A 291 -18.95 0.12 4.48
C MET A 291 -17.50 -0.17 4.08
N HIS A 292 -16.65 -0.32 5.08
CA HIS A 292 -15.22 -0.59 4.93
C HIS A 292 -14.91 -2.05 5.24
N ASP A 293 -14.11 -2.68 4.39
CA ASP A 293 -13.55 -4.01 4.60
C ASP A 293 -12.17 -3.86 5.28
N ILE A 294 -12.05 -4.40 6.51
CA ILE A 294 -10.88 -4.21 7.39
C ILE A 294 -10.30 -5.58 7.78
N GLU A 295 -9.01 -5.77 7.49
CA GLU A 295 -8.23 -6.94 7.88
C GLU A 295 -7.12 -6.56 8.90
N ILE A 296 -6.93 -7.39 9.92
CA ILE A 296 -5.91 -7.23 10.96
C ILE A 296 -5.29 -8.59 11.25
N ASP A 297 -4.03 -8.78 10.89
CA ASP A 297 -3.24 -9.95 11.25
C ASP A 297 -2.62 -9.79 12.66
N VAL A 298 -2.96 -10.69 13.58
CA VAL A 298 -2.42 -10.76 14.93
C VAL A 298 -1.47 -11.95 15.00
N LEU A 299 -0.17 -11.66 14.95
CA LEU A 299 0.90 -12.65 14.87
C LEU A 299 1.35 -13.18 16.24
N GLU A 300 2.08 -14.29 16.25
CA GLU A 300 2.86 -14.73 17.42
C GLU A 300 4.02 -13.76 17.72
N LYS A 301 4.66 -13.94 18.89
CA LYS A 301 5.72 -13.07 19.42
C LYS A 301 7.05 -13.80 19.55
#